data_AF-A0A3C0AG30-F1
#
_entry.id   AF-A0A3C0AG30-F1
#
_cell.length_a   1.000
_cell.length_b   1.000
_cell.length_c   1.000
_cell.angle_alpha   90.00
_cell.angle_beta   90.00
_cell.angle_gamma   90.00
#
_symmetry.space_group_name_H-M   'P 1'
#
loop_
_entity.id
_entity.type
_entity.pdbx_description
1 polymer ?
#
loop_
_entity_poly.entity_id
_entity_poly.type
_entity_poly.pdbx_seq_one_letter_code
_entity_poly.pdbx_strand_id
1 'polypeptide(L)'
;MASQISSEIMPEPGDRLDLAIEKADQILSGQNSGGTLLVIADSVIADSAALKNAQKKTAAYPIQFLSLRDDATVQQAAESLQATVVKLTPDDEDLEHISKTAERKSVISVSGKDQRWEEAGYWLVPLLAMMVAFSFRREERTSGRGET
;
A
#
# COMPACT_ATOMS: atom_id res chain seq x y z
N MET A 1 30.51 29.09 27.52
CA MET A 1 30.63 29.38 26.07
C MET A 1 30.76 28.04 25.36
N ALA A 2 29.90 27.77 24.38
CA ALA A 2 29.55 26.44 23.86
C ALA A 2 30.67 25.70 23.09
N SER A 3 31.26 24.66 23.69
CA SER A 3 32.27 23.80 23.03
C SER A 3 31.84 22.34 22.86
N GLN A 4 30.54 22.05 22.82
CA GLN A 4 30.00 20.68 22.84
C GLN A 4 29.25 20.23 21.57
N ILE A 5 29.39 20.92 20.44
CA ILE A 5 28.86 20.44 19.17
C ILE A 5 29.97 20.51 18.12
N SER A 6 30.95 19.60 18.19
CA SER A 6 31.90 19.38 17.09
C SER A 6 31.20 18.55 16.01
N SER A 7 31.18 19.03 14.76
CA SER A 7 30.55 18.35 13.61
C SER A 7 31.20 17.02 13.22
N GLU A 8 32.23 16.56 13.92
CA GLU A 8 32.86 15.25 13.70
C GLU A 8 31.89 14.07 13.84
N ILE A 9 30.75 14.24 14.52
CA ILE A 9 29.69 13.22 14.63
C ILE A 9 28.87 13.08 13.32
N MET A 10 28.81 14.12 12.47
CA MET A 10 28.09 14.11 11.20
C MET A 10 28.97 14.73 10.10
N PRO A 11 29.97 13.98 9.61
CA PRO A 11 31.05 14.52 8.79
C PRO A 11 30.61 14.90 7.37
N GLU A 12 29.61 14.22 6.84
CA GLU A 12 29.09 14.44 5.49
C GLU A 12 27.65 14.98 5.55
N PRO A 13 27.28 15.94 4.68
CA PRO A 13 25.90 16.38 4.53
C PRO A 13 25.01 15.20 4.09
N GLY A 14 24.02 14.86 4.92
CA GLY A 14 23.09 13.78 4.63
C GLY A 14 21.91 14.26 3.77
N ASP A 15 21.96 14.01 2.46
CA ASP A 15 20.79 14.15 1.57
C ASP A 15 20.88 13.10 0.43
N ARG A 16 20.53 11.86 0.77
CA ARG A 16 20.62 10.70 -0.14
C ARG A 16 19.32 9.91 -0.13
N LEU A 17 18.32 10.50 -0.76
CA LEU A 17 16.99 9.90 -0.90
C LEU A 17 17.03 8.54 -1.63
N ASP A 18 17.93 8.37 -2.59
CA ASP A 18 18.17 7.11 -3.29
C ASP A 18 18.55 5.97 -2.34
N LEU A 19 19.52 6.22 -1.45
CA LEU A 19 19.95 5.24 -0.44
C LEU A 19 18.90 5.02 0.63
N ALA A 20 18.14 6.06 1.00
CA ALA A 20 17.05 5.95 1.96
C ALA A 20 15.93 5.03 1.44
N ILE A 21 15.56 5.16 0.16
CA ILE A 21 14.57 4.29 -0.49
C ILE A 21 15.08 2.85 -0.56
N GLU A 22 16.34 2.64 -0.95
CA GLU A 22 16.95 1.29 -0.95
C GLU A 22 16.98 0.69 0.46
N LYS A 23 17.24 1.50 1.49
CA LYS A 23 17.22 1.03 2.87
C LYS A 23 15.81 0.67 3.35
N ALA A 24 14.82 1.47 2.96
CA ALA A 24 13.41 1.18 3.25
C ALA A 24 12.98 -0.15 2.62
N ASP A 25 13.38 -0.40 1.36
CA ASP A 25 13.11 -1.66 0.67
C ASP A 25 13.68 -2.87 1.42
N GLN A 26 14.91 -2.77 1.93
CA GLN A 26 15.53 -3.82 2.75
C GLN A 26 14.73 -4.10 4.04
N ILE A 27 14.22 -3.06 4.69
CA ILE A 27 13.45 -3.18 5.94
C ILE A 27 12.07 -3.80 5.68
N LEU A 28 11.42 -3.41 4.58
CA LEU A 28 10.07 -3.87 4.23
C LEU A 28 10.08 -5.27 3.63
N SER A 29 11.09 -5.61 2.83
CA SER A 29 11.24 -6.96 2.23
C SER A 29 11.40 -8.05 3.28
N GLY A 30 11.96 -7.74 4.45
CA GLY A 30 12.13 -8.69 5.55
C GLY A 30 10.85 -9.05 6.30
N GLN A 31 9.75 -8.31 6.12
CA GLN A 31 8.57 -8.41 7.00
C GLN A 31 7.34 -9.07 6.37
N ASN A 32 7.41 -9.51 5.10
CA ASN A 32 6.37 -10.24 4.37
C ASN A 32 4.95 -9.62 4.45
N SER A 33 4.88 -8.33 4.77
CA SER A 33 3.67 -7.54 4.95
C SER A 33 3.69 -6.35 3.99
N GLY A 34 2.50 -5.97 3.49
CA GLY A 34 2.33 -4.77 2.68
C GLY A 34 2.65 -3.51 3.48
N GLY A 35 3.06 -2.44 2.80
CA GLY A 35 3.48 -1.20 3.46
C GLY A 35 3.47 -0.02 2.51
N THR A 36 3.60 1.19 3.06
CA THR A 36 3.71 2.45 2.31
C THR A 36 4.93 3.22 2.82
N LEU A 37 5.68 3.82 1.91
CA LEU A 37 6.82 4.67 2.24
C LEU A 37 6.38 6.13 2.28
N LEU A 38 6.54 6.79 3.43
CA LEU A 38 6.34 8.23 3.58
C LEU A 38 7.69 8.93 3.67
N VAL A 39 7.97 9.82 2.73
CA VAL A 39 9.15 10.69 2.74
C VAL A 39 8.75 12.06 3.26
N ILE A 40 9.40 12.53 4.32
CA ILE A 40 9.17 13.84 4.89
C ILE A 40 10.43 14.67 4.65
N ALA A 41 10.31 15.77 3.90
CA ALA A 41 11.46 16.56 3.49
C ALA A 41 11.07 18.03 3.27
N ASP A 42 12.03 18.94 3.47
CA ASP A 42 11.90 20.36 3.14
C ASP A 42 12.57 20.72 1.79
N SER A 43 13.46 19.85 1.33
CA SER A 43 14.19 19.90 0.05
C SER A 43 14.73 18.50 -0.25
N VAL A 44 15.08 18.24 -1.52
CA VAL A 44 15.70 16.97 -1.94
C VAL A 44 16.82 17.26 -2.92
N ILE A 45 18.04 16.86 -2.56
CA ILE A 45 19.21 16.90 -3.45
C ILE A 45 19.46 15.50 -3.98
N ALA A 46 18.80 15.15 -5.09
CA ALA A 46 18.93 13.82 -5.67
C ALA A 46 19.00 13.83 -7.20
N ASP A 47 19.81 12.93 -7.75
CA ASP A 47 19.84 12.65 -9.18
C ASP A 47 18.58 11.86 -9.58
N SER A 48 17.80 12.40 -10.52
CA SER A 48 16.60 11.76 -11.05
C SER A 48 16.87 10.36 -11.62
N ALA A 49 18.05 10.11 -12.19
CA ALA A 49 18.42 8.77 -12.68
C ALA A 49 18.61 7.78 -11.53
N ALA A 50 19.30 8.19 -10.46
CA ALA A 50 19.46 7.39 -9.25
C ALA A 50 18.10 7.09 -8.59
N LEU A 51 17.22 8.08 -8.48
CA LEU A 51 15.87 7.90 -7.94
C LEU A 51 15.04 6.90 -8.74
N LYS A 52 15.05 6.99 -10.07
CA LYS A 52 14.34 6.02 -10.93
C LYS A 52 14.88 4.61 -10.78
N ASN A 53 16.18 4.45 -10.56
CA ASN A 53 16.77 3.14 -10.31
C ASN A 53 16.37 2.59 -8.94
N ALA A 54 16.32 3.43 -7.91
CA ALA A 54 15.82 3.05 -6.59
C ALA A 54 14.33 2.68 -6.65
N GLN A 55 13.50 3.46 -7.33
CA GLN A 55 12.07 3.21 -7.54
C GLN A 55 11.80 1.83 -8.17
N LYS A 56 12.58 1.45 -9.19
CA LYS A 56 12.43 0.15 -9.85
C LYS A 56 12.67 -1.02 -8.91
N LYS A 57 13.61 -0.88 -7.97
CA LYS A 57 13.89 -1.90 -6.95
C LYS A 57 12.75 -1.97 -5.93
N THR A 58 12.20 -0.81 -5.54
CA THR A 58 11.17 -0.65 -4.50
C THR A 58 9.74 -0.62 -5.06
N ALA A 59 9.52 -1.05 -6.30
CA ALA A 59 8.23 -0.94 -7.00
C ALA A 59 7.06 -1.69 -6.31
N ALA A 60 7.37 -2.53 -5.32
CA ALA A 60 6.39 -3.21 -4.48
C ALA A 60 5.66 -2.28 -3.51
N TYR A 61 6.22 -1.11 -3.17
CA TYR A 61 5.69 -0.24 -2.14
C TYR A 61 5.32 1.15 -2.69
N PRO A 62 4.09 1.63 -2.46
CA PRO A 62 3.70 2.99 -2.80
C PRO A 62 4.53 4.01 -2.00
N ILE A 63 4.98 5.08 -2.68
CA ILE A 63 5.75 6.18 -2.09
C ILE A 63 4.86 7.44 -2.05
N GLN A 64 4.90 8.17 -0.94
CA GLN A 64 4.24 9.46 -0.74
C GLN A 64 5.22 10.46 -0.12
N PHE A 65 5.05 11.74 -0.45
CA PHE A 65 5.85 12.84 0.07
C PHE A 65 5.00 13.76 0.94
N LEU A 66 5.54 14.15 2.09
CA LEU A 66 5.11 15.30 2.88
C LEU A 66 6.18 16.39 2.75
N SER A 67 5.84 17.46 2.05
CA SER A 67 6.72 18.60 1.84
C SER A 67 6.56 19.60 2.97
N LEU A 68 7.63 19.81 3.75
CA LEU A 68 7.65 20.77 4.87
C LEU A 68 7.73 22.23 4.39
N ARG A 69 8.15 22.44 3.14
CA ARG A 69 8.26 23.73 2.47
C ARG A 69 7.73 23.60 1.05
N ASP A 70 7.27 24.71 0.46
CA ASP A 70 6.98 24.75 -0.97
C ASP A 70 8.29 24.80 -1.76
N ASP A 71 8.83 23.63 -2.10
CA ASP A 71 10.11 23.47 -2.76
C ASP A 71 9.98 22.62 -4.04
N ALA A 72 10.50 23.13 -5.15
CA ALA A 72 10.40 22.49 -6.45
C ALA A 72 11.19 21.18 -6.53
N THR A 73 12.26 21.02 -5.73
CA THR A 73 13.09 19.81 -5.72
C THR A 73 12.33 18.61 -5.19
N VAL A 74 11.48 18.80 -4.18
CA VAL A 74 10.59 17.75 -3.64
C VAL A 74 9.61 17.31 -4.72
N GLN A 75 9.03 18.26 -5.46
CA GLN A 75 8.10 17.94 -6.54
C GLN A 75 8.78 17.17 -7.68
N GLN A 76 9.97 17.60 -8.10
CA GLN A 76 10.76 16.92 -9.15
C GLN A 76 11.19 15.50 -8.74
N ALA A 77 11.57 15.31 -7.47
CA ALA A 77 11.90 14.01 -6.91
C ALA A 77 10.67 13.09 -6.90
N ALA A 78 9.51 13.60 -6.47
CA ALA A 78 8.26 12.86 -6.46
C ALA A 78 7.82 12.45 -7.87
N GLU A 79 7.93 13.34 -8.86
CA GLU A 79 7.67 13.02 -10.28
C GLU A 79 8.57 11.89 -10.79
N SER A 80 9.86 11.93 -10.44
CA SER A 80 10.82 10.88 -10.80
C SER A 80 10.46 9.51 -10.18
N LEU A 81 9.78 9.52 -9.03
CA LEU A 81 9.34 8.35 -8.28
C LEU A 81 7.86 7.98 -8.51
N GLN A 82 7.14 8.71 -9.38
CA GLN A 82 5.69 8.59 -9.58
C GLN A 82 4.89 8.66 -8.26
N ALA A 83 5.39 9.46 -7.32
CA ALA A 83 4.85 9.62 -5.98
C ALA A 83 3.92 10.84 -5.91
N THR A 84 3.01 10.84 -4.93
CA THR A 84 2.15 11.99 -4.64
C THR A 84 2.81 12.88 -3.60
N VAL A 85 2.68 14.20 -3.76
CA VAL A 85 3.17 15.20 -2.80
C VAL A 85 2.00 15.83 -2.07
N VAL A 86 2.07 15.84 -0.75
CA VAL A 86 1.19 16.58 0.16
C VAL A 86 2.03 17.69 0.78
N LYS A 87 1.49 18.91 0.83
CA LYS A 87 2.16 20.04 1.49
C LYS A 87 1.76 20.03 2.97
N LEU A 88 2.71 20.34 3.85
CA LEU A 88 2.43 20.50 5.28
C LEU A 88 1.40 21.61 5.48
N THR A 89 0.32 21.29 6.19
CA THR A 89 -0.70 22.27 6.58
C THR A 89 -0.54 22.63 8.06
N PRO A 90 -0.97 23.82 8.49
CA PRO A 90 -0.99 24.18 9.91
C PRO A 90 -2.06 23.44 10.74
N ASP A 91 -2.97 22.75 10.05
CA ASP A 91 -4.01 21.89 10.61
C ASP A 91 -3.72 20.41 10.31
N ASP A 92 -4.69 19.52 10.56
CA ASP A 92 -4.52 18.07 10.38
C ASP A 92 -4.91 17.57 8.97
N GLU A 93 -5.19 18.45 8.01
CA GLU A 93 -5.62 18.06 6.65
C GLU A 93 -4.56 17.21 5.94
N ASP A 94 -3.28 17.56 6.08
CA ASP A 94 -2.17 16.82 5.50
C ASP A 94 -2.09 15.35 6.01
N LEU A 95 -2.28 15.14 7.31
CA LEU A 95 -2.31 13.83 7.95
C LEU A 95 -3.51 13.00 7.49
N GLU A 96 -4.69 13.61 7.33
CA GLU A 96 -5.87 12.95 6.78
C GLU A 96 -5.64 12.49 5.34
N HIS A 97 -5.01 13.32 4.51
CA HIS A 97 -4.68 12.99 3.13
C HIS A 97 -3.66 11.85 3.03
N ILE A 98 -2.62 11.86 3.86
CA ILE A 98 -1.58 10.82 3.90
C ILE A 98 -2.16 9.49 4.38
N SER A 99 -2.90 9.49 5.49
CA SER A 99 -3.49 8.28 6.08
C SER A 99 -4.46 7.61 5.11
N LYS A 100 -5.41 8.36 4.56
CA LYS A 100 -6.39 7.87 3.59
C LYS A 100 -5.74 7.30 2.33
N THR A 101 -4.66 7.93 1.85
CA THR A 101 -3.94 7.44 0.67
C THR A 101 -3.11 6.19 0.99
N ALA A 102 -2.50 6.13 2.17
CA ALA A 102 -1.76 4.97 2.65
C ALA A 102 -2.68 3.76 2.84
N GLU A 103 -3.85 3.94 3.44
CA GLU A 103 -4.86 2.88 3.59
C GLU A 103 -5.29 2.33 2.22
N ARG A 104 -5.63 3.21 1.28
CA ARG A 104 -6.06 2.81 -0.07
C ARG A 104 -4.97 2.06 -0.83
N LYS A 105 -3.73 2.56 -0.82
CA LYS A 105 -2.62 1.96 -1.59
C LYS A 105 -2.01 0.75 -0.90
N SER A 106 -2.01 0.68 0.43
CA SER A 106 -1.59 -0.49 1.21
C SER A 106 -2.46 -1.71 0.87
N VAL A 107 -3.79 -1.53 0.82
CA VAL A 107 -4.74 -2.59 0.42
C VAL A 107 -4.46 -3.13 -0.99
N ILE A 108 -3.99 -2.27 -1.91
CA ILE A 108 -3.57 -2.68 -3.26
C ILE A 108 -2.25 -3.46 -3.21
N SER A 109 -1.26 -3.04 -2.41
CA SER A 109 0.05 -3.71 -2.29
C SER A 109 -0.02 -5.09 -1.60
N VAL A 110 -0.97 -5.28 -0.69
CA VAL A 110 -1.26 -6.59 -0.05
C VAL A 110 -1.80 -7.62 -1.04
N SER A 111 -2.30 -7.19 -2.21
CA SER A 111 -2.79 -8.11 -3.26
C SER A 111 -1.69 -8.92 -3.95
N GLY A 112 -0.42 -8.78 -3.56
CA GLY A 112 0.69 -9.56 -4.12
C GLY A 112 0.89 -10.95 -3.52
N LYS A 113 0.40 -11.22 -2.29
CA LYS A 113 0.61 -12.54 -1.64
C LYS A 113 -0.45 -12.99 -0.63
N ASP A 114 -1.56 -12.28 -0.46
CA ASP A 114 -2.67 -12.84 0.30
C ASP A 114 -3.74 -13.36 -0.66
N GLN A 115 -3.90 -14.68 -0.62
CA GLN A 115 -5.01 -15.43 -1.17
C GLN A 115 -6.30 -14.78 -0.66
N ARG A 116 -6.78 -13.80 -1.42
CA ARG A 116 -8.17 -13.34 -1.36
C ARG A 116 -8.98 -14.62 -1.40
N TRP A 117 -9.74 -14.90 -0.34
CA TRP A 117 -10.70 -15.98 -0.36
C TRP A 117 -11.58 -15.74 -1.59
N GLU A 118 -11.29 -16.45 -2.67
CA GLU A 118 -12.21 -16.55 -3.77
C GLU A 118 -13.40 -17.28 -3.17
N GLU A 119 -14.53 -16.60 -3.16
CA GLU A 119 -15.85 -17.19 -2.95
C GLU A 119 -16.13 -18.19 -4.09
N ALA A 120 -15.35 -19.27 -4.18
CA ALA A 120 -15.57 -20.38 -5.11
C ALA A 120 -16.93 -21.06 -4.83
N GLY A 121 -17.59 -20.70 -3.72
CA GLY A 121 -18.92 -21.13 -3.33
C GLY A 121 -20.05 -20.64 -4.24
N TYR A 122 -19.87 -19.60 -5.06
CA TYR A 122 -20.96 -19.15 -5.96
C TYR A 122 -21.34 -20.23 -6.99
N TRP A 123 -20.41 -21.09 -7.40
CA TRP A 123 -20.72 -22.21 -8.30
C TRP A 123 -21.43 -23.37 -7.59
N LEU A 124 -21.31 -23.46 -6.26
CA LEU A 124 -22.04 -24.45 -5.45
C LEU A 124 -23.54 -24.10 -5.32
N VAL A 125 -23.88 -22.81 -5.33
CA VAL A 125 -25.26 -22.31 -5.21
C VAL A 125 -26.19 -22.87 -6.29
N PRO A 126 -25.89 -22.79 -7.61
CA PRO A 126 -26.76 -23.36 -8.64
C PRO A 126 -26.85 -24.89 -8.58
N LEU A 127 -25.77 -25.60 -8.19
CA LEU A 127 -25.78 -27.04 -8.00
C LEU A 127 -26.75 -27.46 -6.87
N LEU A 128 -26.66 -26.81 -5.72
CA LEU A 128 -27.55 -27.03 -4.57
C LEU A 128 -29.00 -26.66 -4.91
N ALA A 129 -29.22 -25.54 -5.60
CA ALA A 129 -30.56 -25.13 -6.03
C ALA A 129 -31.20 -26.16 -6.96
N MET A 130 -30.42 -26.79 -7.86
CA MET A 130 -30.91 -27.85 -8.75
C MET A 130 -31.27 -29.11 -7.98
N MET A 131 -30.47 -29.50 -6.99
CA MET A 131 -30.72 -30.66 -6.12
C MET A 131 -32.00 -30.47 -5.28
N VAL A 132 -32.19 -29.26 -4.74
CA VAL A 132 -33.41 -28.87 -4.01
C VAL A 132 -34.64 -28.83 -4.94
N ALA A 133 -34.52 -28.27 -6.14
CA ALA A 133 -35.60 -28.24 -7.12
C ALA A 133 -36.03 -29.65 -7.57
N PHE A 134 -35.08 -30.59 -7.68
CA PHE A 134 -35.39 -32.00 -7.95
C PHE A 134 -36.11 -32.68 -6.80
N SER A 135 -35.86 -32.27 -5.55
CA SER A 135 -36.55 -32.80 -4.37
C SER A 135 -38.03 -32.39 -4.34
N PHE A 136 -38.36 -31.15 -4.71
CA PHE A 136 -39.75 -30.69 -4.80
C PHE A 136 -40.52 -31.35 -5.95
N ARG A 137 -39.83 -31.76 -7.03
CA ARG A 137 -40.45 -32.55 -8.10
C ARG A 137 -40.68 -34.01 -7.72
N ARG A 138 -40.19 -34.46 -6.55
CA ARG A 138 -40.23 -35.86 -6.11
C ARG A 138 -41.31 -36.18 -5.08
N GLU A 139 -42.27 -35.29 -4.85
CA GLU A 139 -43.54 -35.66 -4.21
C GLU A 139 -44.41 -36.48 -5.20
N GLU A 140 -43.93 -37.67 -5.50
CA GLU A 140 -44.78 -38.75 -6.01
C GLU A 140 -45.57 -39.30 -4.81
N ARG A 141 -46.83 -38.85 -4.73
CA ARG A 141 -48.00 -39.59 -4.26
C ARG A 141 -47.68 -40.80 -3.36
N THR A 142 -47.60 -40.59 -2.04
CA THR A 142 -47.99 -41.65 -1.11
C THR A 142 -49.51 -41.82 -1.20
N SER A 143 -49.96 -42.54 -2.23
CA SER A 143 -51.33 -43.02 -2.36
C SER A 143 -51.55 -44.12 -1.32
N GLY A 144 -52.02 -43.73 -0.14
CA GLY A 144 -52.60 -44.64 0.85
C GLY A 144 -54.13 -44.58 0.78
N ARG A 145 -54.73 -45.11 -0.29
CA ARG A 145 -56.13 -45.55 -0.26
C ARG A 145 -56.15 -46.92 0.42
N GLY A 146 -56.72 -46.97 1.62
CA GLY A 146 -57.03 -48.20 2.34
C GLY A 146 -58.18 -47.92 3.30
N GLU A 147 -59.39 -47.86 2.76
CA GLU A 147 -60.61 -48.05 3.53
C GLU A 147 -60.63 -49.51 4.01
N THR A 148 -60.69 -49.75 5.32
CA THR A 148 -61.72 -50.54 6.05
C THR A 148 -61.35 -50.61 7.52
#